data_AF-A0A9P8L9M3-F1
#
_entry.id   AF-A0A9P8L9M3-F1
#
_cell.length_a   1.000
_cell.length_b   1.000
_cell.length_c   1.000
_cell.angle_alpha   90.00
_cell.angle_beta   90.00
_cell.angle_gamma   90.00
#
_symmetry.space_group_name_H-M   'P 1'
#
loop_
_entity.id
_entity.type
_entity.pdbx_description
1 polymer ?
#
loop_
_entity_poly.entity_id
_entity_poly.type
_entity_poly.pdbx_seq_one_letter_code
_entity_poly.pdbx_strand_id
1 'polypeptide(L)'
;MISSLRLQSRHCGAWASSAHLPRGTTRLSSSSSTSIGAALSGNPPAASGAVPNHHDLPSFLAYASRVGLPPASSTYIGTLYEYTVLSSLKRLGFSLSRVGGRADAGIDLVGEWKLPFIPQSPLKVLVQCKSHKRSPGPSLVRELEGAFAGAPAGWRGDGVLGVLAATREATRGVRDALGRSRLPLCFLKVSPEGRVEQCLWNSVCEREGLEGVGATVRYSPGGEDGEENVGREIVLTWKGKVVESTDMR
;
A
#
# COMPACT_ATOMS: atom_id res chain seq x y z
N MET A 1 20.39 -10.88 37.00
CA MET A 1 19.15 -11.58 36.58
C MET A 1 18.75 -11.00 35.24
N ILE A 2 19.10 -11.70 34.15
CA ILE A 2 18.84 -11.25 32.77
C ILE A 2 17.79 -12.22 32.21
N SER A 3 16.54 -11.78 32.12
CA SER A 3 15.45 -12.58 31.55
C SER A 3 15.49 -12.50 30.03
N SER A 4 15.83 -13.63 29.42
CA SER A 4 15.77 -13.88 27.98
C SER A 4 14.30 -14.00 27.54
N LEU A 5 13.81 -13.02 26.79
CA LEU A 5 12.52 -13.10 26.12
C LEU A 5 12.69 -13.87 24.80
N ARG A 6 12.14 -15.09 24.78
CA ARG A 6 12.10 -15.95 23.59
C ARG A 6 11.20 -15.33 22.52
N LEU A 7 11.78 -14.96 21.37
CA LEU A 7 11.03 -14.77 20.13
C LEU A 7 10.47 -16.13 19.69
N GLN A 8 9.15 -16.29 19.67
CA GLN A 8 8.51 -17.42 18.99
C GLN A 8 8.33 -17.06 17.51
N SER A 9 9.20 -17.62 16.66
CA SER A 9 9.03 -17.63 15.20
C SER A 9 7.91 -18.60 14.82
N ARG A 10 6.83 -18.08 14.24
CA ARG A 10 5.86 -18.90 13.50
C ARG A 10 6.12 -18.73 12.02
N HIS A 11 6.72 -19.75 11.42
CA HIS A 11 6.92 -19.85 9.97
C HIS A 11 5.56 -20.05 9.29
N CYS A 12 5.18 -19.16 8.38
CA CYS A 12 4.05 -19.38 7.47
C CYS A 12 4.53 -20.30 6.34
N GLY A 13 4.08 -21.55 6.37
CA GLY A 13 4.39 -22.56 5.36
C GLY A 13 3.66 -22.33 4.04
N ALA A 14 4.38 -22.58 2.94
CA ALA A 14 3.85 -22.66 1.59
C ALA A 14 2.93 -23.89 1.44
N TRP A 15 1.68 -23.67 1.04
CA TRP A 15 0.72 -24.75 0.76
C TRP A 15 0.36 -24.76 -0.73
N ALA A 16 0.64 -25.89 -1.38
CA ALA A 16 0.24 -26.20 -2.74
C ALA A 16 -1.03 -27.06 -2.74
N SER A 17 -2.01 -26.77 -3.59
CA SER A 17 -2.94 -27.78 -4.13
C SER A 17 -3.81 -27.27 -5.28
N SER A 18 -4.17 -28.25 -6.11
CA SER A 18 -4.64 -28.21 -7.49
C SER A 18 -5.98 -27.54 -7.79
N ALA A 19 -6.09 -27.13 -9.04
CA ALA A 19 -7.25 -26.53 -9.69
C ALA A 19 -8.40 -27.52 -9.97
N HIS A 20 -9.63 -27.03 -9.86
CA HIS A 20 -10.79 -27.45 -10.67
C HIS A 20 -11.78 -26.28 -10.81
N LEU A 21 -12.16 -25.95 -12.05
CA LEU A 21 -13.17 -24.96 -12.44
C LEU A 21 -14.56 -25.59 -12.43
N PRO A 22 -15.62 -24.77 -12.23
CA PRO A 22 -16.68 -24.80 -13.23
C PRO A 22 -17.25 -23.43 -13.62
N ARG A 23 -17.82 -23.42 -14.83
CA ARG A 23 -18.48 -22.33 -15.55
C ARG A 23 -19.82 -21.91 -14.93
N GLY A 24 -20.01 -20.58 -14.86
CA GLY A 24 -21.13 -19.79 -15.40
C GLY A 24 -22.58 -20.11 -15.03
N THR A 25 -23.32 -19.11 -14.55
CA THR A 25 -24.44 -18.49 -15.30
C THR A 25 -24.92 -17.18 -14.65
N THR A 26 -25.39 -16.29 -15.53
CA THR A 26 -25.96 -14.95 -15.36
C THR A 26 -27.30 -14.89 -14.60
N ARG A 27 -27.55 -13.79 -13.88
CA ARG A 27 -28.88 -13.15 -13.89
C ARG A 27 -28.81 -11.65 -13.59
N LEU A 28 -29.41 -10.89 -14.50
CA LEU A 28 -29.74 -9.48 -14.40
C LEU A 28 -30.97 -9.28 -13.49
N SER A 29 -31.05 -8.14 -12.81
CA SER A 29 -32.32 -7.46 -12.56
C SER A 29 -32.11 -5.98 -12.25
N SER A 30 -32.75 -5.17 -13.10
CA SER A 30 -33.04 -3.74 -13.00
C SER A 30 -33.71 -3.34 -11.68
N SER A 31 -33.62 -2.09 -11.23
CA SER A 31 -34.61 -1.00 -11.39
C SER A 31 -34.28 0.04 -10.29
N SER A 32 -34.64 1.31 -10.26
CA SER A 32 -35.17 2.33 -11.17
C SER A 32 -35.00 3.67 -10.42
N SER A 33 -34.88 4.73 -11.19
CA SER A 33 -34.68 6.13 -10.82
C SER A 33 -35.92 6.81 -10.21
N THR A 34 -35.69 7.70 -9.24
CA THR A 34 -36.59 8.84 -8.98
C THR A 34 -35.79 10.07 -8.57
N SER A 35 -36.04 11.17 -9.27
CA SER A 35 -35.43 12.50 -9.17
C SER A 35 -36.40 13.52 -8.58
N ILE A 36 -36.02 14.21 -7.51
CA ILE A 36 -36.61 15.47 -6.98
C ILE A 36 -35.49 16.05 -6.07
N GLY A 37 -35.10 17.32 -5.98
CA GLY A 37 -35.46 18.61 -6.56
C GLY A 37 -34.58 19.67 -5.86
N ALA A 38 -34.15 20.64 -6.65
CA ALA A 38 -33.40 21.88 -6.42
C ALA A 38 -33.03 22.45 -5.01
N ALA A 39 -31.83 23.07 -5.04
CA ALA A 39 -31.42 24.36 -4.47
C ALA A 39 -30.95 24.44 -3.01
N LEU A 40 -29.63 24.61 -2.83
CA LEU A 40 -29.02 25.81 -2.21
C LEU A 40 -27.63 26.03 -2.84
N SER A 41 -27.55 27.06 -3.68
CA SER A 41 -26.33 27.56 -4.31
C SER A 41 -25.55 28.40 -3.30
N GLY A 42 -24.42 27.86 -2.86
CA GLY A 42 -23.32 28.61 -2.26
C GLY A 42 -22.02 28.02 -2.76
N ASN A 43 -21.64 28.34 -4.01
CA ASN A 43 -20.31 27.95 -4.49
C ASN A 43 -19.27 28.78 -3.71
N PRO A 44 -18.35 28.15 -2.96
CA PRO A 44 -17.20 28.87 -2.44
C PRO A 44 -16.37 29.40 -3.62
N PRO A 45 -15.66 30.53 -3.45
CA PRO A 45 -14.88 31.13 -4.53
C PRO A 45 -13.90 30.09 -5.08
N ALA A 46 -13.89 29.94 -6.40
CA ALA A 46 -12.97 29.07 -7.11
C ALA A 46 -11.53 29.48 -6.74
N ALA A 47 -10.90 28.72 -5.86
CA ALA A 47 -9.50 28.88 -5.54
C ALA A 47 -8.71 28.69 -6.85
N SER A 48 -7.98 29.73 -7.23
CA SER A 48 -7.16 29.82 -8.43
C SER A 48 -6.42 28.51 -8.75
N GLY A 49 -6.47 28.11 -10.02
CA GLY A 49 -5.86 26.91 -10.59
C GLY A 49 -4.34 26.87 -10.58
N ALA A 50 -3.71 27.14 -9.44
CA ALA A 50 -2.33 26.79 -9.22
C ALA A 50 -2.24 25.26 -9.15
N VAL A 51 -1.49 24.67 -10.09
CA VAL A 51 -1.06 23.27 -9.99
C VAL A 51 -0.54 23.03 -8.57
N PRO A 52 -0.99 21.98 -7.87
CA PRO A 52 -0.55 21.72 -6.50
C PRO A 52 0.96 21.48 -6.48
N ASN A 53 1.73 22.45 -5.98
CA ASN A 53 3.18 22.33 -5.82
C ASN A 53 3.51 21.86 -4.40
N HIS A 54 3.30 20.58 -4.14
CA HIS A 54 3.69 19.92 -2.90
C HIS A 54 4.45 18.63 -3.23
N HIS A 55 5.45 18.29 -2.43
CA HIS A 55 6.36 17.16 -2.67
C HIS A 55 6.61 16.32 -1.41
N ASP A 56 6.07 16.75 -0.28
CA ASP A 56 6.10 16.04 0.99
C ASP A 56 4.86 16.39 1.84
N LEU A 57 4.72 15.72 2.98
CA LEU A 57 3.59 15.93 3.88
C LEU A 57 3.51 17.39 4.40
N PRO A 58 4.60 18.02 4.90
CA PRO A 58 4.56 19.41 5.34
C PRO A 58 4.11 20.40 4.25
N SER A 59 4.67 20.30 3.04
CA SER A 59 4.29 21.17 1.91
C SER A 59 2.85 20.96 1.46
N PHE A 60 2.34 19.72 1.52
CA PHE A 60 0.93 19.44 1.25
C PHE A 60 0.00 20.05 2.30
N LEU A 61 0.31 19.92 3.60
CA LEU A 61 -0.51 20.52 4.66
C LEU A 61 -0.53 22.06 4.55
N ALA A 62 0.61 22.68 4.23
CA ALA A 62 0.70 24.11 3.98
C ALA A 62 -0.14 24.53 2.75
N TYR A 63 -0.11 23.74 1.67
CA TYR A 63 -0.97 23.95 0.51
C TYR A 63 -2.46 23.83 0.86
N ALA A 64 -2.85 22.75 1.54
CA ALA A 64 -4.24 22.49 1.90
C ALA A 64 -4.82 23.59 2.79
N SER A 65 -4.03 24.07 3.76
CA SER A 65 -4.39 25.22 4.58
C SER A 65 -4.58 26.49 3.75
N ARG A 66 -3.60 26.82 2.87
CA ARG A 66 -3.63 28.02 2.03
C ARG A 66 -4.85 28.09 1.11
N VAL A 67 -5.27 26.96 0.54
CA VAL A 67 -6.41 26.91 -0.40
C VAL A 67 -7.74 26.53 0.27
N GLY A 68 -7.74 26.31 1.59
CA GLY A 68 -8.93 25.89 2.33
C GLY A 68 -9.46 24.51 1.91
N LEU A 69 -8.57 23.57 1.56
CA LEU A 69 -8.97 22.22 1.14
C LEU A 69 -9.62 21.48 2.32
N PRO A 70 -10.90 21.06 2.22
CA PRO A 70 -11.59 20.45 3.36
C PRO A 70 -10.93 19.13 3.78
N PRO A 71 -10.60 18.93 5.08
CA PRO A 71 -9.99 17.69 5.57
C PRO A 71 -10.82 16.42 5.33
N ALA A 72 -12.13 16.57 5.19
CA ALA A 72 -13.06 15.48 4.90
C ALA A 72 -13.17 15.14 3.40
N SER A 73 -12.56 15.93 2.51
CA SER A 73 -12.60 15.69 1.07
C SER A 73 -11.78 14.45 0.68
N SER A 74 -12.21 13.74 -0.36
CA SER A 74 -11.49 12.59 -0.89
C SER A 74 -10.08 12.96 -1.36
N THR A 75 -9.92 14.13 -1.97
CA THR A 75 -8.61 14.65 -2.38
C THR A 75 -7.69 14.84 -1.17
N TYR A 76 -8.17 15.49 -0.10
CA TYR A 76 -7.34 15.68 1.09
C TYR A 76 -6.91 14.35 1.70
N ILE A 77 -7.88 13.45 1.93
CA ILE A 77 -7.65 12.15 2.56
C ILE A 77 -6.73 11.26 1.70
N GLY A 78 -6.93 11.26 0.37
CA GLY A 78 -6.10 10.51 -0.58
C GLY A 78 -4.66 11.01 -0.58
N THR A 79 -4.46 12.30 -0.82
CA THR A 79 -3.11 12.90 -0.88
C THR A 79 -2.37 12.81 0.46
N LEU A 80 -3.07 13.00 1.58
CA LEU A 80 -2.51 12.77 2.92
C LEU A 80 -2.00 11.33 3.04
N TYR A 81 -2.83 10.36 2.64
CA TYR A 81 -2.48 8.94 2.75
C TYR A 81 -1.31 8.55 1.84
N GLU A 82 -1.24 9.07 0.62
CA GLU A 82 -0.12 8.86 -0.29
C GLU A 82 1.21 9.33 0.33
N TYR A 83 1.23 10.51 0.95
CA TYR A 83 2.42 11.00 1.66
C TYR A 83 2.75 10.21 2.92
N THR A 84 1.74 9.75 3.65
CA THR A 84 1.94 8.84 4.78
C THR A 84 2.60 7.55 4.33
N VAL A 85 2.14 6.94 3.23
CA VAL A 85 2.74 5.72 2.66
C VAL A 85 4.16 6.01 2.19
N LEU A 86 4.40 7.09 1.45
CA LEU A 86 5.74 7.49 1.00
C LEU A 86 6.72 7.58 2.17
N SER A 87 6.35 8.29 3.24
CA SER A 87 7.16 8.41 4.46
C SER A 87 7.39 7.08 5.18
N SER A 88 6.35 6.23 5.23
CA SER A 88 6.42 4.89 5.82
C SER A 88 7.43 4.00 5.10
N LEU A 89 7.32 3.91 3.78
CA LEU A 89 8.15 3.02 2.97
C LEU A 89 9.60 3.49 2.89
N LYS A 90 9.84 4.81 3.03
CA LYS A 90 11.21 5.33 3.14
C LYS A 90 12.00 4.69 4.29
N ARG A 91 11.35 4.37 5.42
CA ARG A 91 12.00 3.69 6.56
C ARG A 91 12.35 2.23 6.28
N LEU A 92 11.78 1.64 5.23
CA LEU A 92 12.03 0.26 4.78
C LEU A 92 12.98 0.18 3.57
N GLY A 93 13.71 1.26 3.26
CA GLY A 93 14.67 1.32 2.16
C GLY A 93 14.07 1.67 0.79
N PHE A 94 12.81 2.10 0.74
CA PHE A 94 12.21 2.58 -0.50
C PHE A 94 12.60 4.04 -0.80
N SER A 95 12.92 4.32 -2.05
CA SER A 95 13.10 5.66 -2.60
C SER A 95 12.00 5.92 -3.62
N LEU A 96 10.90 6.55 -3.18
CA LEU A 96 9.70 6.78 -3.98
C LEU A 96 9.45 8.27 -4.20
N SER A 97 8.86 8.59 -5.34
CA SER A 97 8.30 9.89 -5.65
C SER A 97 6.81 9.75 -5.95
N ARG A 98 6.01 10.72 -5.51
CA ARG A 98 4.59 10.81 -5.86
C ARG A 98 4.47 11.23 -7.32
N VAL A 99 3.67 10.50 -8.10
CA VAL A 99 3.38 10.80 -9.51
C VAL A 99 1.91 11.19 -9.74
N GLY A 100 1.10 11.16 -8.68
CA GLY A 100 -0.36 11.20 -8.73
C GLY A 100 -0.97 12.30 -9.61
N GLY A 101 -1.94 11.92 -10.46
CA GLY A 101 -2.72 12.78 -11.34
C GLY A 101 -3.70 11.98 -12.22
N ARG A 102 -4.67 12.63 -12.89
CA ARG A 102 -5.74 11.96 -13.66
C ARG A 102 -5.27 11.01 -14.79
N ALA A 103 -3.97 10.96 -15.09
CA ALA A 103 -3.36 10.20 -16.18
C ALA A 103 -2.39 9.08 -15.71
N ASP A 104 -2.35 8.76 -14.42
CA ASP A 104 -1.39 7.81 -13.82
C ASP A 104 -1.84 6.33 -13.82
N ALA A 105 -2.97 6.02 -14.46
CA ALA A 105 -3.60 4.70 -14.47
C ALA A 105 -3.85 4.11 -13.06
N GLY A 106 -3.92 4.96 -12.02
CA GLY A 106 -4.09 4.56 -10.62
C GLY A 106 -2.79 4.22 -9.89
N ILE A 107 -1.62 4.59 -10.42
CA ILE A 107 -0.34 4.53 -9.70
C ILE A 107 -0.08 5.86 -9.00
N ASP A 108 0.05 5.82 -7.68
CA ASP A 108 0.22 7.04 -6.87
C ASP A 108 1.70 7.36 -6.62
N LEU A 109 2.54 6.33 -6.40
CA LEU A 109 3.97 6.47 -6.16
C LEU A 109 4.79 5.56 -7.09
N VAL A 110 5.97 6.01 -7.46
CA VAL A 110 6.92 5.28 -8.32
C VAL A 110 8.33 5.46 -7.77
N GLY A 111 9.14 4.43 -7.88
CA GLY A 111 10.56 4.53 -7.57
C GLY A 111 11.22 3.18 -7.42
N GLU A 112 12.08 3.07 -6.41
CA GLU A 112 12.99 1.95 -6.23
C GLU A 112 12.97 1.45 -4.79
N TRP A 113 13.24 0.16 -4.60
CA TRP A 113 13.47 -0.44 -3.29
C TRP A 113 14.89 -0.99 -3.23
N LYS A 114 15.71 -0.38 -2.38
CA LYS A 114 17.08 -0.80 -2.12
C LYS A 114 17.08 -1.67 -0.89
N LEU A 115 17.51 -2.92 -1.06
CA LEU A 115 17.69 -3.86 0.02
C LEU A 115 19.19 -4.03 0.24
N PRO A 116 19.74 -3.64 1.41
CA PRO A 116 21.18 -3.58 1.66
C PRO A 116 21.88 -4.95 1.55
N PHE A 117 21.11 -6.03 1.69
CA PHE A 117 21.59 -7.41 1.63
C PHE A 117 21.38 -8.08 0.26
N ILE A 118 20.74 -7.38 -0.68
CA ILE A 118 20.62 -7.80 -2.08
C ILE A 118 21.46 -6.81 -2.91
N PRO A 119 22.74 -7.12 -3.19
CA PRO A 119 23.64 -6.21 -3.88
C PRO A 119 23.30 -5.98 -5.36
N GLN A 120 22.30 -6.69 -5.89
CA GLN A 120 21.79 -6.45 -7.24
C GLN A 120 21.04 -5.11 -7.31
N SER A 121 20.89 -4.57 -8.52
CA SER A 121 20.24 -3.28 -8.77
C SER A 121 18.91 -3.14 -8.01
N PRO A 122 18.57 -1.93 -7.53
CA PRO A 122 17.31 -1.69 -6.82
C PRO A 122 16.11 -2.25 -7.59
N LEU A 123 15.18 -2.86 -6.85
CA LEU A 123 13.92 -3.31 -7.43
C LEU A 123 13.08 -2.09 -7.81
N LYS A 124 12.57 -2.07 -9.03
CA LYS A 124 11.64 -1.02 -9.46
C LYS A 124 10.29 -1.27 -8.81
N VAL A 125 9.66 -0.20 -8.34
CA VAL A 125 8.40 -0.28 -7.59
C VAL A 125 7.36 0.67 -8.15
N LEU A 126 6.14 0.16 -8.31
CA LEU A 126 4.90 0.92 -8.53
C LEU A 126 4.03 0.75 -7.28
N VAL A 127 3.50 1.85 -6.75
CA VAL A 127 2.63 1.81 -5.56
C VAL A 127 1.28 2.44 -5.87
N GLN A 128 0.22 1.71 -5.57
CA GLN A 128 -1.14 2.22 -5.50
C GLN A 128 -1.56 2.34 -4.03
N CYS A 129 -2.09 3.49 -3.66
CA CYS A 129 -2.52 3.87 -2.32
C CYS A 129 -4.06 3.94 -2.26
N LYS A 130 -4.67 3.21 -1.32
CA LYS A 130 -6.13 3.18 -1.13
C LYS A 130 -6.51 3.38 0.34
N SER A 131 -7.06 4.57 0.66
CA SER A 131 -7.49 4.96 2.01
C SER A 131 -8.98 4.73 2.30
N HIS A 132 -9.56 3.63 1.78
CA HIS A 132 -10.99 3.37 1.92
C HIS A 132 -11.39 2.97 3.36
N LYS A 133 -12.59 3.40 3.80
CA LYS A 133 -13.19 2.95 5.07
C LYS A 133 -13.56 1.45 5.05
N ARG A 134 -13.80 0.90 3.86
CA ARG A 134 -14.15 -0.51 3.66
C ARG A 134 -12.89 -1.37 3.51
N SER A 135 -12.99 -2.62 3.93
CA SER A 135 -11.90 -3.59 3.72
C SER A 135 -11.57 -3.77 2.24
N PRO A 136 -10.29 -3.95 1.87
CA PRO A 136 -9.88 -4.11 0.49
C PRO A 136 -10.43 -5.41 -0.09
N GLY A 137 -10.96 -5.33 -1.31
CA GLY A 137 -11.45 -6.47 -2.07
C GLY A 137 -10.44 -6.95 -3.13
N PRO A 138 -10.63 -8.15 -3.68
CA PRO A 138 -9.80 -8.69 -4.77
C PRO A 138 -9.79 -7.81 -6.03
N SER A 139 -10.78 -6.94 -6.21
CA SER A 139 -10.83 -6.00 -7.33
C SER A 139 -9.65 -5.04 -7.34
N LEU A 140 -9.16 -4.61 -6.18
CA LEU A 140 -8.02 -3.68 -6.09
C LEU A 140 -6.72 -4.33 -6.59
N VAL A 141 -6.56 -5.64 -6.38
CA VAL A 141 -5.41 -6.38 -6.92
C VAL A 141 -5.47 -6.41 -8.45
N ARG A 142 -6.65 -6.68 -9.02
CA ARG A 142 -6.86 -6.69 -10.48
C ARG A 142 -6.72 -5.30 -11.11
N GLU A 143 -7.15 -4.27 -10.39
CA GLU A 143 -6.96 -2.87 -10.79
C GLU A 143 -5.46 -2.55 -10.86
N LEU A 144 -4.69 -2.92 -9.83
CA LEU A 144 -3.23 -2.77 -9.83
C LEU A 144 -2.57 -3.57 -10.97
N GLU A 145 -2.99 -4.81 -11.23
CA GLU A 145 -2.50 -5.59 -12.38
C GLU A 145 -2.72 -4.84 -13.71
N GLY A 146 -3.90 -4.24 -13.89
CA GLY A 146 -4.21 -3.44 -15.07
C GLY A 146 -3.36 -2.17 -15.19
N ALA A 147 -2.95 -1.59 -14.06
CA ALA A 147 -2.15 -0.37 -14.02
C ALA A 147 -0.72 -0.57 -14.58
N PHE A 148 -0.18 -1.79 -14.57
CA PHE A 148 1.13 -2.09 -15.16
C PHE A 148 1.21 -1.74 -16.66
N ALA A 149 0.09 -1.86 -17.39
CA ALA A 149 0.04 -1.47 -18.80
C ALA A 149 0.24 0.05 -19.01
N GLY A 150 -0.19 0.85 -18.03
CA GLY A 150 -0.05 2.31 -18.01
C GLY A 150 1.21 2.80 -17.31
N ALA A 151 2.07 1.91 -16.82
CA ALA A 151 3.23 2.29 -16.02
C ALA A 151 4.17 3.27 -16.77
N PRO A 152 4.87 4.17 -16.06
CA PRO A 152 5.84 5.07 -16.68
C PRO A 152 6.97 4.34 -17.41
N ALA A 153 7.63 5.03 -18.33
CA ALA A 153 8.83 4.51 -18.99
C ALA A 153 9.88 4.11 -17.94
N GLY A 154 10.44 2.91 -18.07
CA GLY A 154 11.36 2.34 -17.10
C GLY A 154 10.70 1.38 -16.09
N TRP A 155 9.39 1.50 -15.81
CA TRP A 155 8.63 0.60 -14.92
C TRP A 155 7.69 -0.34 -15.68
N ARG A 156 8.07 -0.71 -16.91
CA ARG A 156 7.34 -1.68 -17.73
C ARG A 156 8.17 -2.95 -17.87
N GLY A 157 7.49 -4.09 -17.92
CA GLY A 157 8.11 -5.40 -18.10
C GLY A 157 8.58 -6.02 -16.79
N ASP A 158 9.57 -6.91 -16.89
CA ASP A 158 10.07 -7.74 -15.80
C ASP A 158 10.85 -6.92 -14.75
N GLY A 159 10.98 -7.46 -13.53
CA GLY A 159 11.70 -6.80 -12.44
C GLY A 159 11.00 -5.57 -11.83
N VAL A 160 9.69 -5.42 -12.02
CA VAL A 160 8.89 -4.33 -11.44
C VAL A 160 7.90 -4.87 -10.41
N LEU A 161 8.10 -4.54 -9.15
CA LEU A 161 7.23 -4.89 -8.03
C LEU A 161 6.01 -3.95 -7.97
N GLY A 162 4.80 -4.51 -7.99
CA GLY A 162 3.57 -3.78 -7.73
C GLY A 162 3.20 -3.83 -6.26
N VAL A 163 2.89 -2.69 -5.64
CA VAL A 163 2.53 -2.60 -4.23
C VAL A 163 1.14 -1.98 -4.10
N LEU A 164 0.22 -2.69 -3.44
CA LEU A 164 -1.05 -2.15 -3.00
C LEU A 164 -0.95 -1.78 -1.52
N ALA A 165 -0.92 -0.49 -1.21
CA ALA A 165 -0.97 0.04 0.16
C ALA A 165 -2.41 0.41 0.54
N ALA A 166 -2.91 -0.14 1.65
CA ALA A 166 -4.24 0.15 2.16
C ALA A 166 -4.25 0.37 3.68
N THR A 167 -5.27 1.06 4.18
CA THR A 167 -5.43 1.33 5.63
C THR A 167 -6.03 0.16 6.42
N ARG A 168 -6.54 -0.86 5.72
CA ARG A 168 -7.23 -2.02 6.30
C ARG A 168 -6.50 -3.31 5.93
N GLU A 169 -6.73 -4.36 6.69
CA GLU A 169 -6.08 -5.67 6.47
C GLU A 169 -6.48 -6.33 5.16
N ALA A 170 -5.56 -7.11 4.58
CA ALA A 170 -5.84 -7.96 3.44
C ALA A 170 -6.90 -9.01 3.81
N THR A 171 -8.04 -8.92 3.15
CA THR A 171 -9.09 -9.94 3.20
C THR A 171 -8.59 -11.24 2.56
N ARG A 172 -9.29 -12.35 2.82
CA ARG A 172 -9.02 -13.62 2.12
C ARG A 172 -9.05 -13.44 0.60
N GLY A 173 -10.01 -12.69 0.08
CA GLY A 173 -10.10 -12.41 -1.36
C GLY A 173 -8.87 -11.68 -1.91
N VAL A 174 -8.32 -10.72 -1.16
CA VAL A 174 -7.07 -10.03 -1.54
C VAL A 174 -5.90 -11.02 -1.56
N ARG A 175 -5.73 -11.84 -0.51
CA ARG A 175 -4.66 -12.86 -0.44
C ARG A 175 -4.74 -13.85 -1.59
N ASP A 176 -5.95 -14.36 -1.86
CA ASP A 176 -6.22 -15.29 -2.94
C ASP A 176 -5.96 -14.67 -4.32
N ALA A 177 -6.27 -13.39 -4.51
CA ALA A 177 -5.97 -12.67 -5.75
C ALA A 177 -4.47 -12.44 -5.92
N LEU A 178 -3.79 -12.00 -4.86
CA LEU A 178 -2.34 -11.80 -4.84
C LEU A 178 -1.60 -13.08 -5.23
N GLY A 179 -1.96 -14.21 -4.61
CA GLY A 179 -1.33 -15.51 -4.84
C GLY A 179 -1.59 -16.10 -6.23
N ARG A 180 -2.67 -15.71 -6.92
CA ARG A 180 -2.95 -16.14 -8.31
C ARG A 180 -2.29 -15.26 -9.37
N SER A 181 -1.87 -14.05 -8.99
CA SER A 181 -1.26 -13.13 -9.94
C SER A 181 0.04 -13.70 -10.49
N ARG A 182 0.30 -13.43 -11.77
CA ARG A 182 1.58 -13.74 -12.42
C ARG A 182 2.56 -12.57 -12.33
N LEU A 183 2.13 -11.40 -11.86
CA LEU A 183 2.98 -10.26 -11.63
C LEU A 183 3.56 -10.33 -10.20
N PRO A 184 4.77 -9.81 -9.95
CA PRO A 184 5.30 -9.69 -8.59
C PRO A 184 4.51 -8.61 -7.85
N LEU A 185 3.61 -9.04 -6.96
CA LEU A 185 2.72 -8.15 -6.22
C LEU A 185 2.91 -8.28 -4.70
N CYS A 186 2.85 -7.14 -4.04
CA CYS A 186 2.89 -6.97 -2.60
C CYS A 186 1.66 -6.20 -2.10
N PHE A 187 1.15 -6.57 -0.94
CA PHE A 187 0.12 -5.85 -0.20
C PHE A 187 0.70 -5.34 1.12
N LEU A 188 0.44 -4.08 1.41
CA LEU A 188 0.81 -3.44 2.67
C LEU A 188 -0.42 -2.89 3.39
N LYS A 189 -0.54 -3.20 4.68
CA LYS A 189 -1.39 -2.41 5.58
C LYS A 189 -0.55 -1.31 6.19
N VAL A 190 -0.88 -0.05 5.89
CA VAL A 190 -0.23 1.12 6.46
C VAL A 190 -1.25 1.90 7.27
N SER A 191 -1.00 2.08 8.57
CA SER A 191 -1.88 2.83 9.46
C SER A 191 -1.89 4.33 9.09
N PRO A 192 -2.89 5.11 9.53
CA PRO A 192 -2.89 6.57 9.33
C PRO A 192 -1.68 7.28 9.94
N GLU A 193 -1.10 6.70 11.00
CA GLU A 193 0.13 7.20 11.66
C GLU A 193 1.41 6.76 10.92
N GLY A 194 1.27 5.99 9.84
CA GLY A 194 2.40 5.54 9.03
C GLY A 194 3.12 4.32 9.56
N ARG A 195 2.51 3.50 10.41
CA ARG A 195 3.06 2.18 10.77
C ARG A 195 2.72 1.16 9.69
N VAL A 196 3.68 0.36 9.27
CA VAL A 196 3.42 -0.79 8.38
C VAL A 196 3.06 -1.98 9.26
N GLU A 197 1.80 -2.39 9.25
CA GLU A 197 1.25 -3.37 10.20
C GLU A 197 1.09 -4.78 9.57
N GLN A 198 1.11 -4.87 8.25
CA GLN A 198 1.04 -6.12 7.50
C GLN A 198 1.80 -5.95 6.19
N CYS A 199 2.59 -6.96 5.83
CA CYS A 199 3.27 -7.06 4.56
C CYS A 199 3.10 -8.48 4.02
N LEU A 200 2.57 -8.61 2.81
CA LEU A 200 2.31 -9.89 2.14
C LEU A 200 2.76 -9.76 0.69
N TRP A 201 3.44 -10.75 0.16
CA TRP A 201 3.75 -10.82 -1.28
C TRP A 201 3.50 -12.21 -1.83
N ASN A 202 3.35 -12.31 -3.14
CA ASN A 202 3.23 -13.61 -3.81
C ASN A 202 4.61 -14.23 -4.11
N SER A 203 4.61 -15.51 -4.50
CA SER A 203 5.84 -16.25 -4.81
C SER A 203 6.59 -15.73 -6.04
N VAL A 204 5.94 -14.89 -6.86
CA VAL A 204 6.60 -14.24 -7.99
C VAL A 204 7.62 -13.21 -7.48
N CYS A 205 7.29 -12.46 -6.43
CA CYS A 205 8.23 -11.50 -5.84
C CYS A 205 9.53 -12.15 -5.37
N GLU A 206 9.48 -13.36 -4.80
CA GLU A 206 10.66 -14.09 -4.35
C GLU A 206 11.59 -14.39 -5.53
N ARG A 207 11.03 -14.85 -6.65
CA ARG A 207 11.78 -15.15 -7.88
C ARG A 207 12.35 -13.90 -8.55
N GLU A 208 11.63 -12.79 -8.47
CA GLU A 208 11.97 -11.52 -9.14
C GLU A 208 12.83 -10.60 -8.26
N GLY A 209 13.34 -11.09 -7.12
CA GLY A 209 14.37 -10.39 -6.34
C GLY A 209 14.08 -10.21 -4.86
N LEU A 210 13.05 -10.85 -4.29
CA LEU A 210 12.83 -10.93 -2.84
C LEU A 210 13.25 -12.28 -2.24
N GLU A 211 14.02 -13.10 -2.96
CA GLU A 211 14.51 -14.39 -2.44
C GLU A 211 15.25 -14.20 -1.12
N GLY A 212 14.81 -14.86 -0.05
CA GLY A 212 15.42 -14.75 1.28
C GLY A 212 14.96 -13.54 2.10
N VAL A 213 14.16 -12.64 1.52
CA VAL A 213 13.49 -11.57 2.28
C VAL A 213 12.28 -12.16 3.00
N GLY A 214 12.06 -11.73 4.23
CA GLY A 214 10.87 -12.04 5.01
C GLY A 214 10.32 -10.79 5.69
N ALA A 215 9.10 -10.89 6.20
CA ALA A 215 8.47 -9.85 7.00
C ALA A 215 7.86 -10.50 8.25
N THR A 216 8.21 -9.99 9.42
CA THR A 216 7.66 -10.44 10.70
C THR A 216 7.14 -9.26 11.51
N VAL A 217 6.27 -9.52 12.48
CA VAL A 217 5.69 -8.47 13.34
C VAL A 217 6.55 -8.31 14.58
N ARG A 218 6.97 -7.08 14.85
CA ARG A 218 7.48 -6.63 16.15
C ARG A 218 6.31 -6.05 16.94
N TYR A 219 6.19 -6.49 18.18
CA TYR A 219 5.18 -5.98 19.12
C TYR A 219 5.87 -5.03 20.10
N SER A 220 5.35 -3.81 20.20
CA SER A 220 5.74 -2.88 21.26
C SER A 220 4.78 -3.07 22.44
N PRO A 221 5.28 -3.19 23.69
CA PRO A 221 4.40 -3.19 24.85
C PRO A 221 3.56 -1.91 24.85
N GLY A 222 2.26 -2.05 25.09
CA GLY A 222 1.35 -0.91 25.26
C GLY A 222 1.77 -0.08 26.47
N GLY A 223 1.55 1.24 26.42
CA GLY A 223 1.76 2.12 27.57
C GLY A 223 0.92 1.66 28.77
N GLU A 224 1.35 2.05 29.98
CA GLU A 224 0.77 1.61 31.27
C GLU A 224 -0.72 2.00 31.48
N ASP A 225 -1.31 2.77 30.56
CA ASP A 225 -2.68 3.26 30.64
C ASP A 225 -3.65 2.47 29.75
N GLY A 226 -3.89 1.19 30.07
CA GLY A 226 -5.16 0.49 29.81
C GLY A 226 -5.76 0.42 28.38
N GLU A 227 -5.14 1.02 27.36
CA GLU A 227 -5.56 0.90 25.97
C GLU A 227 -4.87 -0.32 25.36
N GLU A 228 -5.68 -1.28 24.89
CA GLU A 228 -5.29 -2.49 24.15
C GLU A 228 -4.57 -2.24 22.80
N ASN A 229 -3.84 -1.13 22.63
CA ASN A 229 -3.04 -0.88 21.44
C ASN A 229 -1.62 -1.42 21.63
N VAL A 230 -1.48 -2.75 21.59
CA VAL A 230 -0.18 -3.37 21.33
C VAL A 230 0.24 -2.91 19.92
N GLY A 231 1.19 -1.98 19.85
CA GLY A 231 1.71 -1.47 18.59
C GLY A 231 2.30 -2.63 17.78
N ARG A 232 1.75 -2.88 16.59
CA ARG A 232 2.26 -3.87 15.63
C ARG A 232 2.99 -3.13 14.53
N GLU A 233 4.25 -3.45 14.31
CA GLU A 233 5.01 -2.94 13.17
C GLU A 233 5.77 -4.07 12.50
N ILE A 234 5.79 -4.08 11.19
CA ILE A 234 6.55 -5.03 10.39
C ILE A 234 8.03 -4.67 10.46
N VAL A 235 8.84 -5.69 10.69
CA VAL A 235 10.27 -5.66 10.43
C VAL A 235 10.63 -6.64 9.33
N LEU A 236 11.53 -6.19 8.46
CA LEU A 236 12.07 -7.02 7.41
C LEU A 236 13.07 -8.01 8.01
N THR A 237 13.14 -9.19 7.41
CA THR A 237 14.14 -10.19 7.73
C THR A 237 14.90 -10.59 6.47
N TRP A 238 16.17 -10.96 6.64
CA TRP A 238 17.01 -11.54 5.59
C TRP A 238 17.50 -12.90 6.05
N LYS A 239 17.17 -13.95 5.28
CA LYS A 239 17.46 -15.35 5.60
C LYS A 239 17.08 -15.70 7.05
N GLY A 240 15.93 -15.19 7.48
CA GLY A 240 15.36 -15.39 8.83
C GLY A 240 15.89 -14.48 9.93
N LYS A 241 16.87 -13.60 9.66
CA LYS A 241 17.42 -12.65 10.65
C LYS A 241 16.78 -11.27 10.48
N VAL A 242 16.38 -10.62 11.56
CA VAL A 242 15.85 -9.25 11.51
C VAL A 242 16.90 -8.30 10.94
N VAL A 243 16.45 -7.40 10.08
CA VAL A 243 17.28 -6.34 9.52
C VAL A 243 16.92 -5.05 10.23
N GLU A 244 17.90 -4.39 10.83
CA GLU A 244 17.63 -3.20 11.61
C GLU A 244 17.44 -1.98 10.69
N SER A 245 16.63 -1.03 11.14
CA SER A 245 16.33 0.17 10.34
C SER A 245 17.56 1.02 10.03
N THR A 246 18.62 0.91 10.83
CA THR A 246 19.92 1.55 10.57
C THR A 246 20.61 1.00 9.34
N ASP A 247 20.36 -0.25 9.01
CA ASP A 247 20.99 -0.95 7.89
C ASP A 247 20.29 -0.62 6.55
N MET A 248 19.11 0.02 6.61
CA MET A 248 18.25 0.38 5.47
C MET A 248 18.54 1.77 4.89
N ARG A 249 19.58 2.47 5.38
CA ARG A 249 19.93 3.84 4.96
C ARG A 249 20.96 3.90 3.85
#